data_AF-A0A3S5AZD8-F1
#
_entry.id   AF-A0A3S5AZD8-F1
#
_cell.length_a   1.000
_cell.length_b   1.000
_cell.length_c   1.000
_cell.angle_alpha   90.00
_cell.angle_beta   90.00
_cell.angle_gamma   90.00
#
_symmetry.space_group_name_H-M   'P 1'
#
loop_
_entity.id
_entity.type
_entity.pdbx_description
1 polymer ?
#
loop_
_entity_poly.entity_id
_entity_poly.type
_entity_poly.pdbx_seq_one_letter_code
_entity_poly.pdbx_strand_id
1 'polypeptide(L)' 'MKDMAVNEPLRLDHPKEFALGRALCRLPEVLLKAQEDLMLHTICDYLYGLCGLFTDFYDTCYCIEKNPQTG' A
#
# COMPACT_ATOMS: atom_id res chain seq x y z
N MET A 1 9.65 10.42 17.50
CA MET A 1 9.46 9.83 16.16
C MET A 1 10.41 8.64 16.04
N LYS A 2 10.10 7.59 16.80
CA LYS A 2 10.91 6.40 17.12
C LYS A 2 9.87 5.28 17.04
N ASP A 3 9.91 4.31 16.15
CA ASP A 3 11.01 3.49 15.68
C ASP A 3 10.93 3.25 14.15
N MET A 4 12.00 3.55 13.42
CA MET A 4 12.16 3.03 12.04
C MET A 4 12.63 1.59 12.19
N ALA A 5 11.76 0.62 11.89
CA ALA A 5 12.06 -0.80 12.01
C ALA A 5 13.40 -1.13 11.33
N VAL A 6 14.29 -1.68 12.13
CA VAL A 6 15.66 -2.02 11.78
C VAL A 6 15.65 -3.18 10.78
N ASN A 7 16.03 -2.88 9.55
CA ASN A 7 16.84 -3.71 8.64
C ASN A 7 16.45 -5.21 8.45
N GLU A 8 15.17 -5.56 8.55
CA GLU A 8 14.67 -6.84 8.06
C GLU A 8 14.22 -6.67 6.60
N PRO A 9 14.65 -7.53 5.66
CA PRO A 9 14.25 -7.40 4.27
C PRO A 9 12.73 -7.50 4.15
N LEU A 10 12.10 -6.49 3.54
CA LEU A 10 10.67 -6.51 3.25
C LEU A 10 10.37 -7.69 2.32
N ARG A 11 9.68 -8.71 2.84
CA ARG A 11 9.24 -9.88 2.08
C ARG A 11 7.83 -9.61 1.54
N LEU A 12 7.69 -9.71 0.23
CA LEU A 12 6.40 -9.62 -0.47
C LEU A 12 6.25 -10.94 -1.22
N ASP A 13 5.58 -11.90 -0.59
CA ASP A 13 5.49 -13.27 -1.10
C ASP A 13 4.22 -13.47 -1.95
N HIS A 14 3.18 -12.66 -1.69
CA HIS A 14 1.93 -12.71 -2.43
C HIS A 14 1.87 -11.64 -3.54
N PRO A 15 1.36 -11.95 -4.74
CA PRO A 15 1.24 -10.97 -5.82
C PRO A 15 0.45 -9.70 -5.46
N LYS A 16 -0.53 -9.80 -4.56
CA LYS A 16 -1.31 -8.64 -4.08
C LYS A 16 -0.52 -7.75 -3.14
N GLU A 17 0.37 -8.32 -2.31
CA GLU A 17 1.32 -7.55 -1.50
C GLU A 17 2.25 -6.74 -2.39
N PHE A 18 2.79 -7.38 -3.44
CA PHE A 18 3.65 -6.72 -4.40
C PHE A 18 2.92 -5.61 -5.17
N ALA A 19 1.68 -5.85 -5.58
CA ALA A 19 0.88 -4.86 -6.28
C ALA A 19 0.62 -3.61 -5.42
N LEU A 20 0.25 -3.81 -4.15
CA LEU A 20 0.03 -2.73 -3.19
C LEU A 20 1.33 -1.98 -2.87
N GLY A 21 2.42 -2.69 -2.60
CA GLY A 21 3.74 -2.10 -2.32
C GLY A 21 4.25 -1.26 -3.48
N ARG A 22 4.13 -1.76 -4.71
CA ARG A 22 4.48 -1.01 -5.93
C ARG A 22 3.63 0.24 -6.09
N ALA A 23 2.33 0.18 -5.80
CA ALA A 23 1.46 1.34 -5.87
C ALA A 23 1.88 2.41 -4.85
N LEU A 24 2.16 2.02 -3.60
CA LEU A 24 2.65 2.93 -2.56
C LEU A 24 3.94 3.66 -2.97
N CYS A 25 4.89 2.97 -3.60
CA CYS A 25 6.13 3.56 -4.10
C CYS A 25 5.93 4.62 -5.20
N ARG A 26 4.75 4.67 -5.86
CA ARG A 26 4.44 5.66 -6.90
C ARG A 26 3.95 7.00 -6.35
N LEU A 27 3.61 7.09 -5.07
CA LEU A 27 3.10 8.32 -4.47
C LEU A 27 3.98 9.57 -4.76
N PRO A 28 5.32 9.53 -4.62
CA PRO A 28 6.16 10.69 -4.89
C PRO A 28 6.07 11.17 -6.34
N GLU A 29 5.99 10.25 -7.30
CA GLU A 29 5.86 10.55 -8.73
C GLU A 29 4.51 11.22 -9.03
N VAL A 30 3.43 10.72 -8.43
CA VAL A 30 2.08 11.30 -8.58
C VAL A 30 2.03 12.72 -8.02
N LEU A 31 2.62 12.95 -6.85
CA LEU A 31 2.67 14.28 -6.23
C LEU A 31 3.50 15.27 -7.05
N LEU A 32 4.66 14.84 -7.56
CA LEU A 32 5.50 15.68 -8.42
C LEU A 32 4.76 16.09 -9.69
N LYS A 33 4.11 15.13 -10.35
CA LYS A 33 3.31 15.39 -11.54
C LYS A 33 2.19 16.38 -11.27
N ALA A 34 1.41 16.17 -10.21
CA ALA A 34 0.32 17.07 -9.81
C ALA A 34 0.81 18.49 -9.48
N GLN A 35 2.05 18.63 -9.00
CA GLN A 35 2.67 19.93 -8.72
C GLN A 35 3.16 20.61 -10.01
N GLU A 36 3.62 19.86 -11.01
CA GLU A 36 4.06 20.37 -12.30
C GLU A 36 2.90 20.80 -13.21
N ASP A 37 1.84 20.00 -13.26
CA ASP A 37 0.67 20.24 -14.12
C ASP A 37 -0.49 20.97 -13.42
N LEU A 38 -0.40 21.14 -12.09
CA LEU A 38 -1.44 21.71 -11.22
C LEU A 38 -2.77 20.94 -11.26
N MET A 39 -2.72 19.65 -11.60
CA MET A 39 -3.91 18.80 -11.80
C MET A 39 -4.14 17.84 -10.63
N LEU A 40 -4.90 18.30 -9.63
CA LEU A 40 -5.23 17.53 -8.41
C LEU A 40 -6.00 16.22 -8.66
N HIS A 41 -6.73 16.10 -9.78
CA HIS A 41 -7.51 14.89 -10.09
C HIS A 41 -6.62 13.64 -10.18
N THR A 42 -5.37 13.78 -10.61
CA THR A 42 -4.41 12.67 -10.70
C THR A 42 -4.09 12.04 -9.34
N ILE A 43 -4.10 12.85 -8.27
CA ILE A 43 -3.95 12.38 -6.89
C ILE A 43 -5.19 11.59 -6.48
N CYS A 44 -6.39 12.08 -6.81
CA CYS A 44 -7.65 11.40 -6.52
C CYS A 44 -7.74 10.05 -7.22
N ASP A 45 -7.37 9.99 -8.51
CA ASP A 45 -7.37 8.75 -9.29
C ASP A 45 -6.39 7.72 -8.72
N TYR A 46 -5.20 8.18 -8.33
CA TYR A 46 -4.21 7.35 -7.64
C TYR A 46 -4.76 6.79 -6.33
N LEU A 47 -5.36 7.64 -5.47
CA LEU A 47 -5.90 7.22 -4.18
C LEU A 47 -7.06 6.22 -4.35
N TYR A 48 -7.93 6.44 -5.33
CA TYR A 48 -9.00 5.50 -5.63
C TYR A 48 -8.47 4.12 -6.03
N GLY A 49 -7.49 4.08 -6.94
CA GLY A 49 -6.84 2.83 -7.32
C GLY A 49 -6.10 2.16 -6.17
N LEU A 50 -5.43 2.93 -5.32
CA LEU A 50 -4.73 2.43 -4.14
C LEU A 50 -5.69 1.78 -3.15
N CYS A 51 -6.86 2.39 -2.90
CA CYS A 51 -7.90 1.83 -2.06
C CYS A 51 -8.40 0.48 -2.61
N GLY A 52 -8.59 0.35 -3.93
CA GLY A 52 -8.96 -0.91 -4.56
C GLY A 52 -7.91 -2.01 -4.33
N LEU A 53 -6.63 -1.69 -4.54
CA LEU A 53 -5.53 -2.62 -4.28
C LEU A 53 -5.43 -3.01 -2.80
N PHE A 54 -5.71 -2.07 -1.90
CA PHE A 54 -5.73 -2.34 -0.47
C PHE A 54 -6.85 -3.30 -0.08
N THR A 55 -8.07 -3.12 -0.60
CA THR A 55 -9.18 -4.04 -0.37
C THR A 55 -8.84 -5.44 -0.86
N ASP A 56 -8.34 -5.57 -2.10
CA ASP A 56 -7.90 -6.84 -2.66
C ASP A 56 -6.82 -7.52 -1.82
N PHE A 57 -5.85 -6.74 -1.33
CA PHE A 57 -4.81 -7.23 -0.44
C PHE A 57 -5.42 -7.72 0.87
N TYR A 58 -6.28 -6.94 1.50
CA TYR A 58 -6.87 -7.24 2.81
C TYR A 58 -7.77 -8.48 2.77
N ASP A 59 -8.51 -8.67 1.68
CA ASP A 59 -9.36 -9.85 1.50
C ASP A 59 -8.57 -11.13 1.25
N THR A 60 -7.35 -11.03 0.69
CA THR A 60 -6.56 -12.19 0.28
C THR A 60 -5.42 -12.53 1.25
N CYS A 61 -4.79 -11.53 1.85
CA CYS A 61 -3.59 -11.67 2.67
C CYS A 61 -3.99 -11.42 4.13
N TYR A 62 -4.24 -12.50 4.89
CA TYR A 62 -4.69 -12.40 6.27
C TYR A 62 -3.64 -11.75 7.18
N CYS A 63 -3.92 -10.52 7.62
CA CYS A 63 -3.04 -9.79 8.54
C CYS A 63 -3.26 -10.17 10.02
N ILE A 64 -4.38 -10.81 10.35
CA ILE A 64 -4.78 -11.13 11.72
C ILE A 64 -5.20 -12.60 11.79
N GLU A 65 -4.37 -13.43 12.41
CA GLU A 65 -4.73 -14.80 12.74
C GLU A 65 -5.45 -14.83 14.09
N LYS A 66 -6.68 -15.36 14.13
CA LYS A 66 -7.33 -15.67 15.42
C LYS A 66 -6.68 -16.93 16.00
N ASN A 67 -6.19 -16.84 17.23
CA ASN A 67 -5.71 -18.01 17.98
C ASN A 67 -6.88 -19.00 18.16
N PRO A 68 -6.82 -20.23 17.61
CA PRO A 68 -7.89 -21.22 17.69
C PRO A 68 -8.19 -21.71 19.13
N GLN A 69 -7.29 -21.44 20.09
CA GLN A 69 -7.38 -21.96 21.45
C GLN A 69 -8.21 -21.08 22.41
N THR A 70 -8.55 -19.86 22.00
CA THR A 70 -9.34 -18.90 22.79
C THR A 70 -10.69 -18.54 22.16
N GLY A 71 -11.14 -19.35 21.18
CA GLY A 71 -12.43 -19.19 20.50
C GLY A 71 -13.53 -20.04 21.11
#